data_AF-A0A8T0BMQ3-F1
#
_entry.id   AF-A0A8T0BMQ3-F1
#
_cell.length_a   1.000
_cell.length_b   1.000
_cell.length_c   1.000
_cell.angle_alpha   90.00
_cell.angle_beta   90.00
_cell.angle_gamma   90.00
#
_symmetry.space_group_name_H-M   'P 1'
#
loop_
_entity.id
_entity.type
_entity.pdbx_description
1 polymer ?
#
loop_
_entity_poly.entity_id
_entity_poly.type
_entity_poly.pdbx_seq_one_letter_code
_entity_poly.pdbx_strand_id
1 'polypeptide(L)'
;MVGVFLMMARSQEYTCCTETLPNGSVSYILNDTLPEDWISSWTKNGDVIASEDGEIDKHYVLSKTEKGYILKQNYPGVVCKLESPKNGVSREIKCIELCKPEPVIKAGGTNPLHTVLPIVLPIALLFLFFIAGYFIYKKCQRRSHRDIEATIRMHPINEQGQDQNMDWDQEALNHQ
;
A
#
# COMPACT_ATOMS: atom_id res chain seq x y z
N MET A 1 58.72 6.07 5.72
CA MET A 1 57.33 5.86 6.14
C MET A 1 56.65 7.21 6.24
N VAL A 2 55.84 7.59 5.27
CA VAL A 2 54.91 8.72 5.42
C VAL A 2 53.59 8.23 4.81
N GLY A 3 52.80 7.56 5.63
CA GLY A 3 51.41 7.23 5.29
C GLY A 3 50.60 8.50 5.43
N VAL A 4 50.37 9.20 4.32
CA VAL A 4 49.39 10.28 4.26
C VAL A 4 48.01 9.63 4.32
N PHE A 5 47.46 9.52 5.52
CA PHE A 5 46.04 9.19 5.71
C PHE A 5 45.23 10.42 5.28
N LEU A 6 44.85 10.45 4.01
CA LEU A 6 43.74 11.27 3.54
C LEU A 6 42.47 10.71 4.19
N MET A 7 42.14 11.20 5.39
CA MET A 7 40.78 11.08 5.91
C MET A 7 39.90 11.95 5.03
N MET A 8 39.25 11.33 4.05
CA MET A 8 38.10 11.94 3.39
C MET A 8 37.04 12.16 4.47
N ALA A 9 36.97 13.39 4.99
CA ALA A 9 35.89 13.82 5.86
C ALA A 9 34.59 13.63 5.09
N ARG A 10 33.85 12.57 5.44
CA ARG A 10 32.51 12.31 4.92
C ARG A 10 31.68 13.55 5.24
N SER A 11 31.24 14.29 4.24
CA SER A 11 30.38 15.45 4.46
C SER A 11 29.05 14.95 5.02
N GLN A 12 28.88 14.99 6.34
CA GLN A 12 27.61 14.65 6.96
C GLN A 12 26.58 15.68 6.50
N GLU A 13 25.56 15.22 5.78
CA GLU A 13 24.45 16.05 5.32
C GLU A 13 23.38 16.10 6.41
N TYR A 14 23.36 17.20 7.14
CA TYR A 14 22.30 17.48 8.10
C TYR A 14 21.07 17.99 7.36
N THR A 15 19.91 17.43 7.68
CA THR A 15 18.63 17.86 7.13
C THR A 15 17.67 18.20 8.25
N CYS A 16 16.87 19.25 8.08
CA CYS A 16 15.83 19.63 9.02
C CYS A 16 14.44 19.39 8.42
N CYS A 17 13.53 18.83 9.21
CA CYS A 17 12.13 18.64 8.86
C CYS A 17 11.20 19.12 9.97
N THR A 18 9.90 19.23 9.67
CA THR A 18 8.89 19.71 10.63
C THR A 18 7.78 18.70 10.87
N GLU A 19 7.21 18.63 12.08
CA GLU A 19 6.04 17.79 12.38
C GLU A 19 4.99 18.60 13.13
N THR A 20 3.73 18.56 12.68
CA THR A 20 2.63 19.25 13.37
C THR A 20 2.04 18.36 14.45
N LEU A 21 2.02 18.84 15.69
CA LEU A 21 1.51 18.14 16.85
C LEU A 21 -0.01 18.35 17.03
N PRO A 22 -0.72 17.47 17.75
CA PRO A 22 -2.19 17.55 17.91
C PRO A 22 -2.71 18.85 18.55
N ASN A 23 -1.85 19.54 19.30
CA ASN A 23 -2.15 20.83 19.94
C ASN A 23 -1.92 22.04 19.03
N GLY A 24 -1.59 21.83 17.74
CA GLY A 24 -1.29 22.89 16.77
C GLY A 24 0.16 23.43 16.80
N SER A 25 0.97 22.97 17.76
CA SER A 25 2.41 23.29 17.80
C SER A 25 3.19 22.51 16.74
N VAL A 26 4.41 22.95 16.44
CA VAL A 26 5.24 22.36 15.39
C VAL A 26 6.61 22.00 15.95
N SER A 27 6.97 20.73 15.82
CA SER A 27 8.29 20.22 16.12
C SER A 27 9.21 20.45 14.93
N TYR A 28 10.36 21.06 15.14
CA TYR A 28 11.41 21.22 14.15
C TYR A 28 12.57 20.30 14.55
N ILE A 29 12.93 19.37 13.67
CA ILE A 29 13.76 18.20 14.00
C ILE A 29 14.92 18.11 13.02
N LEU A 30 16.14 17.96 13.54
CA LEU A 30 17.31 17.55 12.77
C LEU A 30 17.36 16.03 12.63
N ASN A 31 17.82 15.54 11.48
CA ASN A 31 17.93 14.11 11.19
C ASN A 31 18.93 13.38 12.10
N ASP A 32 19.97 14.06 12.53
CA ASP A 32 21.09 13.48 13.26
C ASP A 32 21.43 14.31 14.51
N THR A 33 22.10 13.66 15.46
CA THR A 33 22.67 14.32 16.62
C THR A 33 23.94 15.09 16.24
N LEU A 34 24.11 16.25 16.86
CA LEU A 34 25.28 17.08 16.64
C LEU A 34 26.50 16.46 17.31
N PRO A 35 27.69 16.54 16.68
CA PRO A 35 28.94 16.24 17.35
C PRO A 35 29.12 17.15 18.58
N GLU A 36 29.79 16.67 19.61
CA GLU A 36 29.98 17.39 20.89
C GLU A 36 30.63 18.78 20.74
N ASP A 37 31.33 19.02 19.64
CA ASP A 37 32.03 20.26 19.35
C ASP A 37 31.32 21.17 18.35
N TRP A 38 30.05 20.89 18.03
CA TRP A 38 29.23 21.73 17.18
C TRP A 38 28.16 22.43 18.01
N ILE A 39 27.89 23.69 17.67
CA ILE A 39 26.88 24.52 18.34
C ILE A 39 25.71 24.70 17.38
N SER A 40 24.49 24.45 17.88
CA SER A 40 23.27 24.78 17.14
C SER A 40 22.61 26.07 17.62
N SER A 41 22.19 26.89 16.66
CA SER A 41 21.27 28.00 16.90
C SER A 41 20.11 27.94 15.91
N TRP A 42 18.93 28.32 16.38
CA TRP A 42 17.70 28.34 15.62
C TRP A 42 17.29 29.80 15.47
N THR A 43 17.11 30.21 14.22
CA THR A 43 16.77 31.59 13.89
C THR A 43 15.45 31.66 13.15
N LYS A 44 14.74 32.77 13.31
CA LYS A 44 13.56 33.13 12.53
C LYS A 44 13.84 34.45 11.84
N ASN A 45 13.86 34.47 10.51
CA ASN A 45 14.19 35.66 9.72
C ASN A 45 15.54 36.31 10.10
N GLY A 46 16.49 35.53 10.61
CA GLY A 46 17.81 35.99 11.06
C GLY A 46 17.92 36.25 12.56
N ASP A 47 16.81 36.42 13.28
CA ASP A 47 16.83 36.63 14.73
C ASP A 47 16.92 35.29 15.46
N VAL A 48 17.81 35.19 16.46
CA VAL A 48 17.97 33.98 17.29
C VAL A 48 16.72 33.80 18.16
N ILE A 49 16.09 32.63 18.04
CA ILE A 49 14.93 32.24 18.85
C ILE A 49 15.25 31.09 19.81
N ALA A 50 16.30 30.31 19.51
CA ALA A 50 16.85 29.35 20.43
C ALA A 50 18.34 29.11 20.15
N SER A 51 19.12 28.89 21.17
CA SER A 51 20.49 28.39 21.09
C SER A 51 20.69 27.21 22.03
N GLU A 52 21.69 26.40 21.72
CA GLU A 52 22.09 25.31 22.58
C GLU A 52 22.65 25.80 23.92
N ASP A 53 23.33 26.95 23.90
CA ASP A 53 24.04 27.55 25.03
C ASP A 53 23.16 28.41 25.96
N GLY A 54 21.84 28.47 25.71
CA GLY A 54 20.89 28.89 26.75
C GLY A 54 20.01 30.10 26.45
N GLU A 55 20.03 30.65 25.24
CA GLU A 55 19.03 31.63 24.83
C GLU A 55 17.82 30.88 24.26
N ILE A 56 16.65 31.00 24.88
CA ILE A 56 15.40 30.41 24.36
C ILE A 56 14.31 31.46 24.46
N ASP A 57 13.81 31.92 23.31
CA ASP A 57 12.70 32.85 23.25
C ASP A 57 11.36 32.12 23.46
N LYS A 58 10.83 32.26 24.68
CA LYS A 58 9.52 31.69 25.08
C LYS A 58 8.34 32.26 24.31
N HIS A 59 8.51 33.34 23.55
CA HIS A 59 7.48 33.84 22.65
C HIS A 59 7.23 32.83 21.52
N TYR A 60 8.29 32.23 20.98
CA TYR A 60 8.23 31.27 19.87
C TYR A 60 8.30 29.81 20.32
N VAL A 61 9.20 29.51 21.26
CA VAL A 61 9.58 28.16 21.66
C VAL A 61 8.75 27.69 22.85
N LEU A 62 8.18 26.49 22.74
CA LEU A 62 7.50 25.80 23.84
C LEU A 62 8.47 24.93 24.64
N SER A 63 9.31 24.14 23.96
CA SER A 63 10.25 23.24 24.62
C SER A 63 11.41 22.83 23.72
N LYS A 64 12.51 22.39 24.34
CA LYS A 64 13.64 21.72 23.68
C LYS A 64 13.37 20.23 23.55
N THR A 65 13.81 19.62 22.45
CA THR A 65 13.83 18.17 22.24
C THR A 65 15.28 17.70 22.09
N GLU A 66 15.51 16.39 21.98
CA GLU A 66 16.86 15.84 21.79
C GLU A 66 17.50 16.31 20.48
N LYS A 67 16.70 16.46 19.42
CA LYS A 67 17.18 16.79 18.05
C LYS A 67 16.70 18.15 17.54
N GLY A 68 16.14 19.00 18.40
CA GLY A 68 15.60 20.29 17.97
C GLY A 68 14.67 20.94 19.00
N TYR A 69 13.60 21.56 18.51
CA TYR A 69 12.72 22.40 19.34
C TYR A 69 11.25 22.29 18.89
N ILE A 70 10.34 22.43 19.84
CA ILE A 70 8.91 22.57 19.59
C ILE A 70 8.55 24.05 19.68
N LEU A 71 7.98 24.59 18.60
CA LEU A 71 7.51 25.97 18.51
C LEU A 71 5.98 26.00 18.60
N LYS A 72 5.42 27.11 19.08
CA LYS A 72 3.97 27.26 19.33
C LYS A 72 3.09 27.03 18.10
N GLN A 73 3.63 27.28 16.92
CA GLN A 73 2.94 27.16 15.63
C GLN A 73 3.99 27.05 14.52
N ASN A 74 3.53 26.86 13.29
CA ASN A 74 4.39 26.91 12.12
C ASN A 74 4.85 28.36 11.87
N TYR A 75 6.16 28.58 11.85
CA TYR A 75 6.75 29.86 11.50
C TYR A 75 7.55 29.73 10.19
N PRO A 76 7.26 30.58 9.18
CA PRO A 76 8.11 30.66 8.00
C PRO A 76 9.47 31.25 8.36
N GLY A 77 10.50 30.88 7.59
CA GLY A 77 11.84 31.44 7.74
C GLY A 77 12.60 30.94 8.97
N VAL A 78 12.18 29.81 9.55
CA VAL A 78 12.95 29.11 10.59
C VAL A 78 14.11 28.34 9.96
N VAL A 79 15.32 28.58 10.48
CA VAL A 79 16.57 27.99 10.00
C VAL A 79 17.39 27.52 11.19
N CYS A 80 17.94 26.31 11.11
CA CYS A 80 18.95 25.83 12.03
C CYS A 80 20.34 26.20 11.49
N LYS A 81 21.11 26.96 12.25
CA LYS A 81 22.51 27.27 11.98
C LYS A 81 23.39 26.37 12.83
N LEU A 82 24.33 25.72 12.19
CA LEU A 82 25.30 24.83 12.81
C LEU A 82 26.69 25.42 12.66
N GLU A 83 27.40 25.58 13.76
CA GLU A 83 28.74 26.17 13.78
C GLU A 83 29.73 25.21 14.45
N SER A 84 30.88 25.00 13.79
CA SER A 84 32.01 24.25 14.34
C SER A 84 33.10 25.23 14.76
N PRO A 85 33.24 25.55 16.06
CA PRO A 85 34.23 26.51 16.53
C PRO A 85 35.66 26.09 16.22
N LYS A 86 35.94 24.77 16.19
CA LYS A 86 37.28 24.23 15.92
C LYS A 86 37.75 24.50 14.49
N ASN A 87 36.84 24.41 13.53
CA ASN A 87 37.18 24.48 12.10
C ASN A 87 36.62 25.75 11.41
N GLY A 88 35.86 26.57 12.13
CA GLY A 88 35.22 27.79 11.60
C GLY A 88 34.14 27.52 10.54
N VAL A 89 33.63 26.29 10.47
CA VAL A 89 32.60 25.91 9.49
C VAL A 89 31.25 26.34 10.03
N SER A 90 30.49 27.11 9.25
CA SER A 90 29.09 27.46 9.52
C SER A 90 28.19 26.93 8.41
N ARG A 91 27.05 26.36 8.77
CA ARG A 91 26.06 25.81 7.85
C ARG A 91 24.66 26.23 8.25
N GLU A 92 23.90 26.73 7.28
CA GLU A 92 22.50 27.03 7.46
C GLU A 92 21.63 25.94 6.84
N ILE A 93 20.75 25.36 7.65
CA ILE A 93 19.85 24.28 7.28
C ILE A 93 18.43 24.81 7.37
N LYS A 94 17.82 25.01 6.19
CA LYS A 94 16.40 25.33 6.11
C LYS A 94 15.60 24.07 6.45
N CYS A 95 14.53 24.23 7.21
CA CYS A 95 13.61 23.13 7.47
C CYS A 95 12.62 23.05 6.31
N ILE A 96 12.79 22.03 5.46
CA ILE A 96 12.33 22.08 4.07
C ILE A 96 10.93 21.53 3.84
N GLU A 97 10.41 20.65 4.71
CA GLU A 97 9.01 20.18 4.67
C GLU A 97 8.72 19.17 5.80
N LEU A 98 7.48 18.64 5.82
CA LEU A 98 7.02 17.66 6.81
C LEU A 98 8.02 16.51 6.94
N CYS A 99 8.39 16.16 8.17
CA CYS A 99 9.15 14.95 8.43
C CYS A 99 8.38 13.80 7.77
N LYS A 100 9.00 13.16 6.78
CA LYS A 100 8.50 11.85 6.36
C LYS A 100 8.47 11.03 7.63
N PRO A 101 7.36 10.32 7.92
CA PRO A 101 7.39 9.38 9.02
C PRO A 101 8.61 8.51 8.77
N GLU A 102 9.60 8.61 9.65
CA GLU A 102 10.65 7.60 9.74
C GLU A 102 9.89 6.27 9.70
N PRO A 103 10.31 5.28 8.88
CA PRO A 103 9.67 3.99 8.93
C PRO A 103 9.96 3.46 10.32
N VAL A 104 9.05 3.75 11.25
CA VAL A 104 8.85 2.97 12.46
C VAL A 104 8.76 1.58 11.87
N ILE A 105 9.79 0.78 12.14
CA ILE A 105 9.68 -0.66 12.02
C ILE A 105 8.60 -0.99 13.04
N LYS A 106 7.34 -0.83 12.62
CA LYS A 106 6.17 -1.26 13.34
C LYS A 106 6.26 -2.76 13.26
N ALA A 107 6.95 -3.35 14.23
CA ALA A 107 6.47 -4.57 14.82
C ALA A 107 4.99 -4.33 15.16
N GLY A 108 4.09 -4.77 14.28
CA GLY A 108 2.64 -4.53 14.38
C GLY A 108 2.15 -3.33 13.58
N GLY A 109 2.01 -3.50 12.26
CA GLY A 109 1.38 -2.50 11.40
C GLY A 109 1.07 -3.11 10.05
N THR A 110 0.12 -4.03 10.00
CA THR A 110 -0.41 -4.62 8.78
C THR A 110 -0.85 -3.52 7.81
N ASN A 111 -0.10 -3.36 6.71
CA ASN A 111 -0.54 -2.56 5.57
C ASN A 111 -1.91 -3.09 5.12
N PRO A 112 -2.94 -2.25 4.92
CA PRO A 112 -4.25 -2.71 4.48
C PRO A 112 -4.17 -3.44 3.12
N LEU A 113 -3.15 -3.14 2.32
CA LEU A 113 -2.87 -3.85 1.07
C LEU A 113 -2.38 -5.30 1.29
N HIS A 114 -1.60 -5.55 2.35
CA HIS A 114 -1.12 -6.89 2.70
C HIS A 114 -2.17 -7.74 3.43
N THR A 115 -3.21 -7.13 4.00
CA THR A 115 -4.35 -7.86 4.59
C THR A 115 -5.39 -8.21 3.53
N VAL A 116 -5.57 -7.38 2.50
CA VAL A 116 -6.57 -7.60 1.45
C VAL A 116 -6.07 -8.60 0.39
N LEU A 117 -4.77 -8.57 0.04
CA LEU A 117 -4.19 -9.47 -0.96
C LEU A 117 -4.39 -10.98 -0.66
N PRO A 118 -4.17 -11.50 0.57
CA PRO A 118 -4.39 -12.91 0.88
C PRO A 118 -5.87 -13.31 0.97
N ILE A 119 -6.81 -12.35 1.00
CA ILE A 119 -8.25 -12.63 0.98
C ILE A 119 -8.77 -12.61 -0.46
N VAL A 120 -8.35 -11.63 -1.27
CA VAL A 120 -8.81 -11.49 -2.65
C VAL A 120 -8.24 -12.60 -3.55
N LEU A 121 -6.99 -13.02 -3.34
CA LEU A 121 -6.35 -14.05 -4.14
C LEU A 121 -7.06 -15.42 -4.11
N PRO A 122 -7.39 -16.02 -2.94
CA PRO A 122 -8.11 -17.29 -2.89
C PRO A 122 -9.55 -17.17 -3.41
N ILE A 123 -10.22 -16.04 -3.18
CA ILE A 123 -11.58 -15.79 -3.71
C ILE A 123 -11.54 -15.76 -5.24
N ALA A 124 -10.60 -15.03 -5.84
CA ALA A 124 -10.44 -14.98 -7.29
C ALA A 124 -10.13 -16.36 -7.89
N LEU A 125 -9.26 -17.15 -7.23
CA LEU A 125 -8.95 -18.52 -7.65
C LEU A 125 -10.16 -19.45 -7.57
N LEU A 126 -10.98 -19.35 -6.51
CA LEU A 126 -12.23 -20.10 -6.40
C LEU A 126 -13.18 -19.76 -7.54
N PHE A 127 -13.38 -18.47 -7.84
CA PHE A 127 -14.22 -18.05 -8.97
C PHE A 127 -13.72 -18.60 -10.31
N LEU A 128 -12.41 -18.58 -10.56
CA LEU A 128 -11.83 -19.18 -11.76
C LEU A 128 -12.06 -20.69 -11.82
N PHE A 129 -11.97 -21.39 -10.69
CA PHE A 129 -12.23 -22.82 -10.62
C PHE A 129 -13.71 -23.16 -10.92
N PHE A 130 -14.64 -22.37 -10.39
CA PHE A 130 -16.08 -22.49 -10.71
C PHE A 130 -16.36 -22.23 -12.19
N ILE A 131 -15.75 -21.20 -12.77
CA ILE A 131 -15.90 -20.88 -14.20
C ILE A 131 -15.36 -22.03 -15.05
N ALA A 132 -14.15 -22.52 -14.76
CA ALA A 132 -13.55 -23.65 -15.46
C ALA A 132 -14.40 -24.92 -15.31
N GLY A 133 -14.87 -25.22 -14.10
CA GLY A 133 -15.79 -26.32 -13.80
C GLY A 133 -17.10 -26.22 -14.56
N TYR A 134 -17.69 -25.03 -14.67
CA TYR A 134 -18.90 -24.79 -15.47
C TYR A 134 -18.65 -25.04 -16.97
N PHE A 135 -17.51 -24.59 -17.51
CA PHE A 135 -17.15 -24.89 -18.91
C PHE A 135 -16.94 -26.39 -19.15
N ILE A 136 -16.29 -27.09 -18.22
CA ILE A 136 -16.12 -28.55 -18.29
C ILE A 136 -17.47 -29.25 -18.18
N TYR A 137 -18.33 -28.86 -17.24
CA TYR A 137 -19.69 -29.39 -17.08
C TYR A 137 -20.51 -29.20 -18.36
N LYS A 138 -20.52 -27.98 -18.93
CA LYS A 138 -21.22 -27.69 -20.19
C LYS A 138 -20.65 -28.49 -21.36
N LYS A 139 -19.34 -28.72 -21.40
CA LYS A 139 -18.68 -29.56 -22.42
C LYS A 139 -19.03 -31.04 -22.24
N CYS A 140 -19.06 -31.55 -21.00
CA CYS A 140 -19.49 -32.92 -20.68
C CYS A 140 -20.98 -33.13 -20.96
N GLN A 141 -21.84 -32.17 -20.62
CA GLN A 141 -23.27 -32.21 -20.93
C GLN A 141 -23.51 -32.22 -22.45
N ARG A 142 -22.77 -31.42 -23.23
CA ARG A 142 -22.82 -31.48 -24.70
C ARG A 142 -22.34 -32.83 -25.26
N ARG A 143 -21.38 -33.49 -24.61
CA ARG A 143 -20.90 -34.81 -25.00
C ARG A 143 -21.93 -35.89 -24.69
N SER A 144 -22.51 -35.86 -23.49
CA SER A 144 -23.58 -36.76 -23.08
C SER A 144 -24.86 -36.61 -23.92
N HIS A 145 -25.24 -35.38 -24.32
CA HIS A 145 -26.37 -35.18 -25.23
C HIS A 145 -26.12 -35.78 -26.63
N ARG A 146 -24.87 -35.78 -27.12
CA ARG A 146 -24.50 -36.47 -28.37
C ARG A 146 -24.55 -37.99 -28.23
N ASP A 147 -24.16 -38.54 -27.09
CA ASP A 147 -24.24 -39.99 -26.85
C ASP A 147 -25.69 -40.46 -26.66
N ILE A 148 -26.57 -39.63 -26.09
CA ILE A 148 -28.01 -39.94 -26.01
C ILE A 148 -28.67 -39.89 -27.39
N GLU A 149 -28.35 -38.91 -28.26
CA GLU A 149 -28.83 -38.93 -29.65
C GLU A 149 -28.28 -40.10 -30.47
N ALA A 150 -27.04 -40.54 -30.19
CA ALA A 150 -26.46 -41.73 -30.82
C ALA A 150 -27.10 -43.03 -30.31
N THR A 151 -27.48 -43.10 -29.02
CA THR A 151 -28.10 -44.28 -28.42
C THR A 151 -29.61 -44.37 -28.76
N ILE A 152 -30.32 -43.23 -28.87
CA ILE A 152 -31.72 -43.18 -29.33
C ILE A 152 -31.84 -43.63 -30.79
N ARG A 153 -30.81 -43.43 -31.63
CA ARG A 153 -30.78 -43.98 -33.00
C ARG A 153 -30.49 -45.47 -33.08
N MET A 154 -30.09 -46.13 -31.98
CA MET A 154 -29.76 -47.57 -31.97
C MET A 154 -30.77 -48.44 -31.22
N HIS A 155 -31.83 -47.88 -30.66
CA HIS A 155 -33.01 -48.64 -30.30
C HIS A 155 -34.12 -48.39 -31.32
N PRO A 156 -34.28 -49.26 -32.34
CA PRO A 156 -35.58 -49.36 -32.98
C PRO A 156 -36.55 -49.87 -31.91
N ILE A 157 -37.32 -48.96 -31.32
CA ILE A 157 -38.59 -49.31 -30.68
C ILE A 157 -39.46 -49.82 -31.84
N ASN A 158 -39.46 -51.14 -31.99
CA ASN A 158 -40.47 -51.86 -32.72
C ASN A 158 -41.78 -51.77 -31.92
N GLU A 159 -42.47 -50.65 -32.04
CA GLU A 159 -43.90 -50.58 -31.77
C GLU A 159 -44.58 -50.28 -33.10
N GLN A 160 -44.86 -51.37 -33.80
CA GLN A 160 -45.82 -51.45 -34.88
C GLN A 160 -47.19 -51.06 -34.30
N GLY A 161 -47.44 -49.75 -34.27
CA GLY A 161 -48.76 -49.16 -34.09
C GLY A 161 -49.68 -49.69 -35.16
N GLN A 162 -50.47 -50.69 -34.78
CA GLN A 162 -51.92 -50.67 -34.82
C GLN A 162 -52.50 -49.37 -35.42
N ASP A 163 -52.60 -49.34 -36.76
CA ASP A 163 -53.58 -48.54 -37.47
C ASP A 163 -53.81 -49.16 -38.87
N GLN A 164 -54.57 -50.26 -38.90
CA GLN A 164 -55.31 -50.65 -40.09
C GLN A 164 -56.80 -50.59 -39.76
N ASN A 165 -57.28 -49.36 -39.84
CA ASN A 165 -58.65 -49.03 -40.16
C ASN A 165 -58.98 -49.65 -41.54
N MET A 166 -59.71 -50.76 -41.58
CA MET A 166 -60.49 -51.17 -42.75
C MET A 166 -61.87 -51.62 -42.30
N ASP A 167 -62.72 -50.60 -42.23
CA ASP A 167 -64.14 -50.62 -42.56
C ASP A 167 -64.44 -51.55 -43.75
N TRP A 168 -65.14 -52.66 -43.48
CA TRP A 168 -65.91 -53.45 -44.44
C TRP A 168 -67.04 -54.17 -43.70
N ASP A 169 -67.99 -53.41 -43.16
CA ASP A 169 -69.34 -53.92 -42.88
C ASP A 169 -70.15 -53.88 -44.18
N GLN A 170 -70.05 -54.91 -45.03
CA GLN A 170 -71.09 -55.15 -46.06
C GLN A 170 -71.05 -56.54 -46.73
N GLU A 171 -71.16 -57.63 -45.97
CA GLU A 171 -71.63 -58.90 -46.57
C GLU A 171 -72.33 -59.81 -45.56
N ALA A 172 -73.43 -59.33 -45.00
CA ALA A 172 -74.40 -60.15 -44.27
C ALA A 172 -75.81 -59.76 -44.71
N LEU A 173 -76.15 -60.00 -45.99
CA LEU A 173 -77.53 -60.04 -46.52
C LEU A 173 -77.51 -60.37 -48.02
N ASN A 174 -77.15 -61.61 -48.36
CA ASN A 174 -77.69 -62.33 -49.52
C ASN A 174 -77.01 -63.69 -49.63
N HIS A 175 -77.53 -64.69 -48.94
CA HIS A 175 -77.63 -66.03 -49.49
C HIS A 175 -78.82 -66.72 -48.83
N GLN A 176 -79.90 -66.79 -49.62
CA GLN A 176 -80.88 -67.87 -49.60
C GLN A 176 -80.18 -69.22 -49.78
#